data_AF-A0A146L7B5-F1
#
_entry.id   AF-A0A146L7B5-F1
#
_cell.length_a   1.000
_cell.length_b   1.000
_cell.length_c   1.000
_cell.angle_alpha   90.00
_cell.angle_beta   90.00
_cell.angle_gamma   90.00
#
_symmetry.space_group_name_H-M   'P 1'
#
loop_
_entity.id
_entity.type
_entity.pdbx_description
1 polymer ?
#
loop_
_entity_poly.entity_id
_entity_poly.type
_entity_poly.pdbx_seq_one_letter_code
_entity_poly.pdbx_strand_id
1 'polypeptide(L)'
;TDQQCSENGSRLIYNQRHARAARTSENALGVMVSRFGVLQRSIRVGESVTLVLTCCMIHNLLLSDAFRPVYTPEGYVDTKMPNNTIQLGKWRSKTCQLNTSPIRNEEIDA
;
A
#
# COMPACT_ATOMS: atom_id res chain seq x y z
N THR A 1 -22.53 -28.50 20.55
CA THR A 1 -22.39 -28.34 19.09
C THR A 1 -22.68 -26.91 18.63
N ASP A 2 -23.53 -26.15 19.32
CA ASP A 2 -23.82 -24.74 18.95
C ASP A 2 -22.70 -23.73 19.27
N GLN A 3 -21.84 -24.02 20.26
CA GLN A 3 -20.68 -23.18 20.62
C GLN A 3 -19.65 -23.07 19.48
N GLN A 4 -19.38 -24.17 18.76
CA GLN A 4 -18.41 -24.20 17.64
C GLN A 4 -18.89 -23.42 16.41
N CYS A 5 -20.20 -23.35 16.16
CA CYS A 5 -20.75 -22.56 15.05
C CYS A 5 -20.61 -21.05 15.28
N SER A 6 -20.76 -20.60 16.53
CA SER A 6 -20.60 -19.20 16.94
C SER A 6 -19.14 -18.71 16.86
N GLU A 7 -18.19 -19.56 17.27
CA GLU A 7 -16.75 -19.28 17.16
C GLU A 7 -16.29 -19.15 15.70
N ASN A 8 -16.79 -20.02 14.81
CA ASN A 8 -16.47 -19.98 13.39
C ASN A 8 -16.98 -18.69 12.70
N GLY A 9 -18.17 -18.22 13.08
CA GLY A 9 -18.72 -16.95 12.60
C GLY A 9 -17.90 -15.74 13.05
N SER A 10 -17.50 -15.72 14.33
CA SER A 10 -16.69 -14.64 14.90
C SER A 10 -15.30 -14.56 14.25
N ARG A 11 -14.66 -15.72 14.03
CA ARG A 11 -13.38 -15.82 13.34
C ARG A 11 -13.47 -15.35 11.88
N LEU A 12 -14.55 -15.70 11.18
CA LEU A 12 -14.77 -15.26 9.80
C LEU A 12 -14.88 -13.73 9.70
N ILE A 13 -15.69 -13.11 10.56
CA ILE A 13 -15.86 -11.64 10.60
C ILE A 13 -14.52 -10.97 10.88
N TYR A 14 -13.77 -11.47 11.87
CA TYR A 14 -12.44 -10.95 12.17
C TYR A 14 -11.51 -11.01 10.96
N ASN A 15 -11.39 -12.18 10.32
CA ASN A 15 -10.53 -12.37 9.16
C ASN A 15 -10.91 -11.45 7.99
N GLN A 16 -12.21 -11.25 7.76
CA GLN A 16 -12.69 -10.33 6.72
C GLN A 16 -12.31 -8.88 7.01
N ARG A 17 -12.46 -8.43 8.27
CA ARG A 17 -12.07 -7.07 8.69
C ARG A 17 -10.56 -6.89 8.62
N HIS A 18 -9.80 -7.88 9.07
CA HIS A 18 -8.34 -7.87 9.04
C HIS A 18 -7.82 -7.80 7.59
N ALA A 19 -8.33 -8.67 6.71
CA ALA A 19 -7.97 -8.66 5.29
C ALA A 19 -8.33 -7.33 4.61
N ARG A 20 -9.48 -6.71 4.96
CA ARG A 20 -9.87 -5.39 4.45
C ARG A 20 -8.93 -4.29 4.92
N ALA A 21 -8.55 -4.30 6.20
CA ALA A 21 -7.61 -3.33 6.75
C ALA A 21 -6.23 -3.44 6.08
N ALA A 22 -5.69 -4.66 6.00
CA ALA A 22 -4.41 -4.93 5.34
C ALA A 22 -4.41 -4.42 3.88
N ARG A 23 -5.46 -4.73 3.11
CA ARG A 23 -5.58 -4.24 1.73
C ARG A 23 -5.67 -2.73 1.63
N THR A 24 -6.36 -2.08 2.56
CA THR A 24 -6.47 -0.62 2.56
C THR A 24 -5.11 0.02 2.78
N SER A 25 -4.33 -0.52 3.73
CA SER A 25 -2.95 -0.09 3.99
C SER A 25 -2.03 -0.35 2.79
N GLU A 26 -2.11 -1.53 2.18
CA GLU A 26 -1.35 -1.86 0.95
C GLU A 26 -1.69 -0.92 -0.21
N ASN A 27 -2.98 -0.65 -0.44
CA ASN A 27 -3.42 0.27 -1.48
C ASN A 27 -2.85 1.68 -1.26
N ALA A 28 -2.92 2.20 -0.03
CA ALA A 28 -2.42 3.54 0.27
C ALA A 28 -0.90 3.62 0.05
N LEU A 29 -0.14 2.70 0.64
CA LEU A 29 1.32 2.63 0.49
C LEU A 29 1.71 2.40 -0.98
N GLY A 30 1.03 1.51 -1.67
CA GLY A 30 1.26 1.19 -3.07
C GLY A 30 1.06 2.37 -4.00
N VAL A 31 -0.02 3.13 -3.81
CA VAL A 31 -0.27 4.37 -4.54
C VAL A 31 0.80 5.41 -4.21
N MET A 32 1.14 5.59 -2.94
CA MET A 32 2.19 6.54 -2.53
C MET A 32 3.53 6.20 -3.16
N VAL A 33 3.99 4.95 -3.11
CA VAL A 33 5.25 4.53 -3.75
C VAL A 33 5.18 4.66 -5.27
N SER A 34 4.05 4.34 -5.90
CA SER A 34 3.87 4.49 -7.34
C SER A 34 3.87 5.95 -7.81
N ARG A 35 3.44 6.90 -6.96
CA ARG A 35 3.31 8.33 -7.31
C ARG A 35 4.49 9.17 -6.84
N PHE A 36 5.07 8.83 -5.70
CA PHE A 36 6.19 9.55 -5.09
C PHE A 36 7.48 8.75 -5.30
N GLY A 37 8.17 9.03 -6.41
CA GLY A 37 9.42 8.34 -6.75
C GLY A 37 10.53 8.48 -5.69
N VAL A 38 10.42 9.46 -4.77
CA VAL A 38 11.31 9.59 -3.62
C VAL A 38 11.25 8.37 -2.69
N LEU A 39 10.08 7.72 -2.57
CA LEU A 39 9.89 6.51 -1.75
C LEU A 39 10.44 5.24 -2.42
N GLN A 40 10.84 5.31 -3.69
CA GLN A 40 11.49 4.21 -4.41
C GLN A 40 13.03 4.25 -4.30
N ARG A 41 13.57 5.29 -3.65
CA ARG A 41 15.01 5.49 -3.49
C ARG A 41 15.43 5.23 -2.05
N SER A 42 16.73 5.00 -1.85
CA SER A 42 17.29 4.96 -0.50
C SER A 42 17.15 6.33 0.17
N ILE A 43 16.63 6.34 1.40
CA ILE A 43 16.41 7.55 2.20
C ILE A 43 17.27 7.44 3.46
N ARG A 44 17.91 8.54 3.86
CA ARG A 44 18.65 8.60 5.13
C ARG A 44 17.68 8.41 6.29
N VAL A 45 18.04 7.53 7.24
CA VAL A 45 17.18 7.14 8.36
C VAL A 45 16.68 8.36 9.15
N GLY A 46 17.53 9.37 9.37
CA GLY A 46 17.17 10.58 10.13
C GLY A 46 16.07 11.46 9.49
N GLU A 47 15.89 11.40 8.17
CA GLU A 47 14.90 12.21 7.45
C GLU A 47 13.67 11.39 7.01
N SER A 48 13.76 10.06 7.12
CA SER A 48 12.78 9.11 6.60
C SER A 48 11.37 9.34 7.16
N VAL A 49 11.24 9.57 8.47
CA VAL A 49 9.95 9.77 9.14
C VAL A 49 9.27 11.04 8.62
N THR A 50 9.98 12.16 8.60
CA THR A 50 9.45 13.45 8.13
C THR A 50 9.03 13.37 6.67
N LEU A 51 9.81 12.69 5.85
CA LEU A 51 9.53 12.50 4.42
C LEU A 51 8.28 11.64 4.20
N VAL A 52 8.16 10.52 4.91
CA VAL A 52 6.97 9.65 4.83
C VAL A 52 5.72 10.40 5.31
N LEU A 53 5.80 11.14 6.42
CA LEU A 53 4.67 11.94 6.91
C LEU A 53 4.26 13.03 5.91
N THR A 54 5.23 13.69 5.28
CA THR A 54 4.96 14.69 4.24
C THR A 54 4.28 14.04 3.03
N CYS A 55 4.72 12.85 2.61
CA CYS A 55 4.05 12.06 1.57
C CYS A 55 2.62 11.70 1.95
N CYS A 56 2.36 11.30 3.21
CA CYS A 56 1.01 11.02 3.70
C CYS A 56 0.11 12.27 3.65
N MET A 57 0.63 13.43 4.04
CA MET A 57 -0.13 14.70 3.97
C MET A 57 -0.50 15.05 2.53
N ILE A 58 0.47 14.97 1.61
CA ILE A 58 0.24 15.23 0.18
C ILE A 58 -0.73 14.20 -0.41
N HIS A 59 -0.59 12.92 -0.04
CA HIS A 59 -1.50 11.84 -0.46
C HIS A 59 -2.94 12.15 -0.06
N ASN A 60 -3.17 12.55 1.19
CA ASN A 60 -4.49 12.91 1.69
C ASN A 60 -5.06 14.16 0.98
N LEU A 61 -4.21 15.16 0.72
CA LEU A 61 -4.62 16.34 -0.05
C LEU A 61 -5.06 15.97 -1.47
N LEU A 62 -4.30 15.11 -2.15
CA LEU A 62 -4.60 14.66 -3.53
C LEU A 62 -5.78 13.69 -3.62
N LEU A 63 -6.18 13.08 -2.50
CA LEU A 63 -7.41 12.30 -2.40
C LEU A 63 -8.67 13.16 -2.23
N SER A 64 -8.55 14.48 -2.05
CA SER A 64 -9.70 15.39 -2.07
C SER A 64 -10.40 15.38 -3.43
N ASP A 65 -11.71 15.67 -3.45
CA ASP A 65 -12.58 15.50 -4.62
C ASP A 65 -12.08 16.23 -5.88
N ALA A 66 -11.36 17.35 -5.71
CA ALA A 66 -10.81 18.11 -6.84
C ALA A 66 -9.72 17.35 -7.62
N PHE A 67 -8.92 16.52 -6.95
CA PHE A 67 -7.73 15.87 -7.54
C PHE A 67 -7.86 14.35 -7.66
N ARG A 68 -8.79 13.76 -6.93
CA ARG A 68 -8.99 12.31 -6.87
C ARG A 68 -9.13 11.63 -8.24
N PRO A 69 -9.87 12.16 -9.24
CA PRO A 69 -10.00 11.53 -10.55
C PRO A 69 -8.66 11.40 -11.30
N VAL A 70 -7.73 12.33 -11.05
CA VAL A 70 -6.40 12.35 -11.68
C VAL A 70 -5.39 11.53 -10.86
N TYR A 71 -5.45 11.67 -9.53
CA TYR A 71 -4.51 11.03 -8.61
C TYR A 71 -4.76 9.52 -8.47
N THR A 72 -6.01 9.12 -8.28
CA THR A 72 -6.47 7.73 -8.18
C THR A 72 -7.68 7.52 -9.10
N PRO A 73 -7.45 7.38 -10.43
CA PRO A 73 -8.53 7.11 -11.37
C PRO A 73 -9.22 5.76 -11.09
N GLU A 74 -10.34 5.50 -11.75
CA GLU A 74 -11.06 4.24 -11.60
C GLU A 74 -10.17 3.02 -11.94
N GLY A 75 -10.27 2.00 -11.08
CA GLY A 75 -9.43 0.80 -11.14
C GLY A 75 -7.97 1.02 -10.77
N TYR A 76 -7.59 2.19 -10.23
CA TYR A 76 -6.20 2.41 -9.81
C TYR A 76 -5.84 1.62 -8.54
N VAL A 77 -6.79 1.43 -7.63
CA VAL A 77 -6.64 0.69 -6.34
C VAL A 77 -7.37 -0.65 -6.37
N ASP A 78 -6.95 -1.58 -5.51
CA ASP A 78 -7.59 -2.89 -5.39
C ASP A 78 -9.05 -2.72 -4.96
N THR A 79 -9.96 -3.33 -5.71
CA THR A 79 -11.41 -3.21 -5.50
C THR A 79 -12.02 -4.58 -5.27
N LYS A 80 -12.90 -4.69 -4.26
CA LYS A 80 -13.64 -5.94 -3.99
C LYS A 80 -14.79 -6.05 -5.00
N MET A 81 -14.78 -7.13 -5.77
CA MET A 81 -15.80 -7.43 -6.77
C MET A 81 -17.03 -8.11 -6.14
N PRO A 82 -18.20 -8.09 -6.81
CA PRO A 82 -19.43 -8.73 -6.32
C PRO A 82 -19.30 -10.25 -6.09
N ASN A 83 -18.45 -10.92 -6.87
CA ASN A 83 -18.13 -12.35 -6.73
C ASN A 83 -17.16 -12.66 -5.57
N ASN A 84 -16.95 -11.72 -4.63
CA ASN A 84 -15.97 -11.80 -3.54
C ASN A 84 -14.50 -11.91 -3.96
N THR A 85 -14.16 -11.78 -5.26
CA THR A 85 -12.77 -11.70 -5.69
C THR A 85 -12.25 -10.27 -5.61
N ILE A 86 -10.93 -10.13 -5.72
CA ILE A 86 -10.24 -8.85 -5.62
C ILE A 86 -9.72 -8.50 -6.99
N GLN A 87 -10.24 -7.43 -7.56
CA GLN A 87 -9.66 -6.83 -8.76
C GLN A 87 -8.43 -6.03 -8.33
N LEU A 88 -7.27 -6.40 -8.85
CA LEU A 88 -6.01 -5.72 -8.53
C LEU A 88 -5.95 -4.34 -9.19
N GLY A 89 -5.46 -3.36 -8.44
CA GLY A 89 -5.30 -1.99 -8.87
C GLY A 89 -4.12 -1.80 -9.82
N LYS A 90 -4.27 -0.86 -10.76
CA LYS A 90 -3.20 -0.48 -11.71
C LYS A 90 -1.91 0.00 -11.05
N TRP A 91 -1.94 0.47 -9.78
CA TRP A 91 -0.73 0.89 -9.07
C TRP A 91 0.29 -0.24 -8.95
N ARG A 92 -0.15 -1.50 -8.88
CA ARG A 92 0.72 -2.68 -8.72
C ARG A 92 1.65 -2.89 -9.92
N SER A 93 1.27 -2.45 -11.12
CA SER A 93 2.10 -2.61 -12.33
C SER A 93 3.31 -1.67 -12.38
N LYS A 94 3.30 -0.55 -11.64
CA LYS A 94 4.39 0.44 -11.66
C LYS A 94 5.49 0.14 -10.65
N THR A 95 5.19 -0.60 -9.59
CA THR A 95 6.09 -0.80 -8.45
C THR A 95 7.00 -2.05 -8.60
N CYS A 96 6.78 -2.89 -9.61
CA CYS A 96 7.55 -4.12 -9.81
C CYS A 96 8.99 -3.91 -10.36
N GLN A 97 9.46 -2.67 -10.51
CA GLN A 97 10.85 -2.37 -10.91
C GLN A 97 11.65 -1.74 -9.75
N LEU A 98 11.55 -2.32 -8.55
CA LEU A 98 12.58 -2.07 -7.54
C LEU A 98 13.82 -2.85 -7.97
N ASN A 99 14.69 -2.18 -8.71
CA ASN A 99 15.99 -2.68 -9.11
C ASN A 99 16.79 -2.88 -7.82
N THR A 100 16.73 -4.07 -7.22
CA THR A 100 17.64 -4.46 -6.15
C THR A 100 18.99 -4.75 -6.79
N SER A 101 19.67 -3.70 -7.26
CA SER A 101 21.11 -3.78 -7.49
C SER A 101 21.73 -4.15 -6.13
N PRO A 102 22.63 -5.15 -6.06
CA PRO A 102 23.30 -5.50 -4.82
C PRO A 102 23.96 -4.24 -4.26
N ILE A 103 23.79 -4.01 -2.96
CA ILE A 103 24.53 -2.98 -2.22
C ILE A 103 26.02 -3.31 -2.43
N ARG A 104 26.74 -2.48 -3.21
CA ARG A 104 28.20 -2.59 -3.31
C ARG A 104 28.77 -2.22 -1.94
N ASN A 105 29.17 -3.23 -1.19
CA ASN A 105 30.09 -3.06 -0.08
C ASN A 105 31.51 -3.01 -0.65
N GLU A 106 31.90 -1.84 -1.16
CA GLU A 106 33.28 -1.40 -1.38
C GLU A 106 33.33 -0.08 -0.59
N GLU A 107 34.13 0.18 0.44
CA GLU A 107 35.41 -0.34 0.91
C GLU A 107 35.45 -0.22 2.45
N ILE A 108 35.76 -1.30 3.16
CA ILE A 108 36.51 -1.26 4.42
C ILE A 108 37.39 -2.51 4.38
N ASP A 109 38.61 -2.38 3.87
CA ASP A 109 39.82 -3.05 4.37
C ASP A 109 41.03 -2.73 3.49
N ALA A 110 42.12 -2.31 4.17
CA ALA A 110 43.50 -2.05 3.75
C ALA A 110 43.85 -0.67 3.17
#